data_AF-A0A5Q3LCV6-F1
#
_entry.id   AF-A0A5Q3LCV6-F1
#
_cell.length_a   1.000
_cell.length_b   1.000
_cell.length_c   1.000
_cell.angle_alpha   90.00
_cell.angle_beta   90.00
_cell.angle_gamma   90.00
#
_symmetry.space_group_name_H-M   'P 1'
#
loop_
_entity.id
_entity.type
_entity.pdbx_description
1 polymer ?
#
loop_
_entity_poly.entity_id
_entity_poly.type
_entity_poly.pdbx_seq_one_letter_code
_entity_poly.pdbx_strand_id
1 'polypeptide(L)'
;MSDTNQESPTPDLPFNLTPFEITDPAEIQNAREEFQEQLEKEYQVVLEKLRNRGSLNEDERLVLTICKDRAHPELREIALDESQALKARCGAAMGLLYLGDNFGLKIISQLLDLQNSEERSATLGSIHSYGWKINFNDESFRQKLIKLLSDEEYFVVQHAAPICTYFTFPSEQLNESMYSGITDIVEKMTQIAESGKSSNLHAIKRNLRKIVPPPQPIESYGPDFEKSFNKAETFSTRYGILMEMGKSKPRQAVQLALQSFNEETLGRYLPLLRAYASEGDFEQIIEKAKEPLYRKFPSSIDERVVSMIWDTFGDRGRQFIQDNLESLDAWTKDWVYWKLNGLDFFTFMEELLEKKIVQTTPDQVYQQVKENYHKQEFFGVNGEPVYCETSFDPTENYSLRDGLYASGIMTIFEHPGRIVRHDLLIYQLAEISQGKLNIEGCIEEWHRSKEKKKKSYSTIKLISQGRLYQCHAKDLDGWLTSKLYDIDAVLNLLNLVLEREGHQERYIELEVETGDCGVVFAVPDKFVPLAKKYKLPLWQDVVKQNEEMARKLREERE
;
A
#
# COMPACT_ATOMS: atom_id res chain seq x y z
N MET A 1 50.09 27.94 25.99
CA MET A 1 49.13 27.96 24.86
C MET A 1 47.84 27.41 25.40
N SER A 2 46.92 28.32 25.68
CA SER A 2 45.65 28.10 26.36
C SER A 2 44.58 27.76 25.34
N ASP A 3 44.22 26.48 25.24
CA ASP A 3 42.98 26.05 24.59
C ASP A 3 41.81 26.49 25.46
N THR A 4 41.18 27.58 25.02
CA THR A 4 39.94 28.10 25.56
C THR A 4 38.82 27.75 24.59
N ASN A 5 38.46 26.46 24.52
CA ASN A 5 37.13 26.10 24.06
C ASN A 5 36.17 26.42 25.20
N GLN A 6 35.62 27.64 25.17
CA GLN A 6 34.39 27.95 25.89
C GLN A 6 33.29 27.05 25.33
N GLU A 7 33.09 25.89 25.94
CA GLU A 7 31.82 25.18 25.86
C GLU A 7 30.76 26.11 26.45
N SER A 8 30.00 26.77 25.58
CA SER A 8 28.75 27.40 26.00
C SER A 8 27.80 26.28 26.46
N PRO A 9 27.25 26.34 27.68
CA PRO A 9 26.09 25.55 28.00
C PRO A 9 24.96 26.12 27.15
N THR A 10 24.53 25.40 26.11
CA THR A 10 23.22 25.69 25.52
C THR A 10 22.24 25.63 26.69
N PRO A 11 21.58 26.74 27.07
CA PRO A 11 20.58 26.69 28.11
C PRO A 11 19.55 25.65 27.67
N ASP A 12 19.02 24.87 28.61
CA ASP A 12 17.83 24.05 28.39
C ASP A 12 16.73 24.99 27.84
N LEU A 13 16.65 25.11 26.51
CA LEU A 13 15.57 25.80 25.84
C LEU A 13 14.30 25.12 26.32
N PRO A 14 13.27 25.86 26.77
CA PRO A 14 12.05 25.23 27.25
C PRO A 14 11.50 24.36 26.12
N PHE A 15 11.51 23.04 26.36
CA PHE A 15 11.03 22.06 25.42
C PHE A 15 9.53 22.29 25.20
N ASN A 16 9.18 23.03 24.15
CA ASN A 16 7.81 23.41 23.86
C ASN A 16 7.21 22.44 22.83
N LEU A 17 6.33 21.55 23.28
CA LEU A 17 5.55 20.67 22.41
C LEU A 17 4.45 21.43 21.64
N THR A 18 4.08 22.62 22.11
CA THR A 18 3.06 23.43 21.43
C THR A 18 3.73 24.22 20.30
N PRO A 19 3.27 24.08 19.05
CA PRO A 19 3.81 24.86 17.95
C PRO A 19 3.56 26.35 18.16
N PHE A 20 4.45 27.20 17.68
CA PHE A 20 4.32 28.65 17.78
C PHE A 20 4.85 29.36 16.53
N GLU A 21 4.42 30.60 16.35
CA GLU A 21 4.83 31.48 15.25
C GLU A 21 5.99 32.38 15.71
N ILE A 22 7.00 32.51 14.86
CA ILE A 22 8.14 33.41 14.99
C ILE A 22 7.94 34.57 14.01
N THR A 23 7.93 35.79 14.53
CA THR A 23 7.61 37.00 13.76
C THR A 23 8.83 37.86 13.42
N ASP A 24 10.04 37.48 13.88
CA ASP A 24 11.26 38.25 13.60
C ASP A 24 11.66 38.10 12.11
N PRO A 25 11.66 39.19 11.32
CA PRO A 25 12.05 39.13 9.91
C PRO A 25 13.47 38.61 9.68
N ALA A 26 14.40 38.87 10.61
CA ALA A 26 15.78 38.40 10.50
C ALA A 26 15.85 36.87 10.66
N GLU A 27 15.14 36.32 11.64
CA GLU A 27 15.04 34.86 11.83
C GLU A 27 14.33 34.19 10.66
N ILE A 28 13.25 34.78 10.14
CA ILE A 28 12.55 34.27 8.95
C ILE A 28 13.50 34.21 7.74
N GLN A 29 14.29 35.28 7.50
CA GLN A 29 15.22 35.32 6.38
C GLN A 29 16.37 34.31 6.54
N ASN A 30 16.97 34.23 7.73
CA ASN A 30 18.01 33.25 8.03
C ASN A 30 17.50 31.81 7.83
N ALA A 31 16.28 31.52 8.28
CA ALA A 31 15.66 30.22 8.09
C ALA A 31 15.45 29.91 6.60
N ARG A 32 15.02 30.87 5.76
CA ARG A 32 14.92 30.65 4.30
C ARG A 32 16.25 30.27 3.68
N GLU A 33 17.32 30.98 4.04
CA GLU A 33 18.67 30.72 3.52
C GLU A 33 19.16 29.33 3.93
N GLU A 34 18.96 28.97 5.20
CA GLU A 34 19.30 27.65 5.73
C GLU A 34 18.52 26.52 5.04
N PHE A 35 17.21 26.72 4.84
CA PHE A 35 16.36 25.74 4.14
C PHE A 35 16.82 25.51 2.71
N GLN A 36 17.13 26.60 1.99
CA GLN A 36 17.59 26.54 0.61
C GLN A 36 18.96 25.86 0.51
N GLU A 37 19.90 26.16 1.42
CA GLU A 37 21.22 25.53 1.44
C GLU A 37 21.12 24.02 1.71
N GLN A 38 20.31 23.61 2.69
CA GLN A 38 20.15 22.20 3.00
C GLN A 38 19.45 21.43 1.88
N LEU A 39 18.35 21.97 1.35
CA LEU A 39 17.63 21.35 0.24
C LEU A 39 18.54 21.23 -1.00
N GLU A 40 19.36 22.24 -1.28
CA GLU A 40 20.33 22.19 -2.37
C GLU A 40 21.34 21.06 -2.17
N LYS A 41 21.90 20.96 -0.97
CA LYS A 41 22.88 19.93 -0.65
C LYS A 41 22.29 18.53 -0.81
N GLU A 42 21.07 18.30 -0.34
CA GLU A 42 20.38 17.03 -0.50
C GLU A 42 20.03 16.74 -1.96
N TYR A 43 19.56 17.74 -2.70
CA TYR A 43 19.26 17.62 -4.12
C TYR A 43 20.51 17.25 -4.94
N GLN A 44 21.67 17.85 -4.64
CA GLN A 44 22.94 17.48 -5.29
C GLN A 44 23.35 16.04 -5.00
N VAL A 45 23.11 15.54 -3.78
CA VAL A 45 23.35 14.13 -3.43
C VAL A 45 22.43 13.21 -4.25
N VAL A 46 21.15 13.57 -4.41
CA VAL A 46 20.20 12.82 -5.23
C VAL A 46 20.63 12.80 -6.70
N LEU A 47 21.02 13.94 -7.26
CA LEU A 47 21.51 14.04 -8.63
C LEU A 47 22.76 13.17 -8.86
N GLU A 48 23.73 13.22 -7.94
CA GLU A 48 24.95 12.43 -8.04
C GLU A 48 24.66 10.93 -7.95
N LYS A 49 23.69 10.53 -7.12
CA LYS A 49 23.23 9.14 -7.07
C LYS A 49 22.59 8.70 -8.38
N LEU A 50 21.71 9.52 -8.96
CA LEU A 50 21.13 9.24 -10.28
C LEU A 50 22.22 9.12 -11.34
N ARG A 51 23.21 10.02 -11.37
CA ARG A 51 24.34 9.95 -12.32
C ARG A 51 25.13 8.64 -12.22
N ASN A 52 25.27 8.12 -11.01
CA ASN A 52 25.98 6.88 -10.73
C ASN A 52 25.09 5.63 -10.67
N ARG A 53 23.83 5.73 -11.14
CA ARG A 53 22.88 4.62 -11.25
C ARG A 53 22.40 4.04 -9.91
N GLY A 54 22.45 4.84 -8.84
CA GLY A 54 21.83 4.48 -7.57
C GLY A 54 20.31 4.42 -7.71
N SER A 55 19.69 3.39 -7.13
CA SER A 55 18.27 3.48 -6.79
C SER A 55 18.11 4.56 -5.73
N LEU A 56 17.07 5.37 -5.87
CA LEU A 56 16.70 6.35 -4.85
C LEU A 56 15.85 5.65 -3.80
N ASN A 57 16.14 5.88 -2.52
CA ASN A 57 15.21 5.51 -1.45
C ASN A 57 13.98 6.46 -1.44
N GLU A 58 13.07 6.30 -0.49
CA GLU A 58 11.86 7.15 -0.42
C GLU A 58 12.18 8.61 -0.15
N ASP A 59 13.02 8.89 0.86
CA ASP A 59 13.45 10.26 1.20
C ASP A 59 14.08 10.97 -0.02
N GLU A 60 14.94 10.29 -0.77
CA GLU A 60 15.61 10.82 -1.95
C GLU A 60 14.64 11.09 -3.11
N ARG A 61 13.63 10.24 -3.28
CA ARG A 61 12.55 10.48 -4.27
C ARG A 61 11.69 11.67 -3.85
N LEU A 62 11.47 11.85 -2.56
CA LEU A 62 10.71 12.98 -2.03
C LEU A 62 11.48 14.29 -2.19
N VAL A 63 12.78 14.32 -1.91
CA VAL A 63 13.66 15.46 -2.22
C VAL A 63 13.58 15.82 -3.71
N LEU A 64 13.63 14.82 -4.60
CA LEU A 64 13.48 15.04 -6.04
C LEU A 64 12.13 15.68 -6.39
N THR A 65 11.05 15.24 -5.73
CA THR A 65 9.68 15.74 -5.92
C THR A 65 9.51 17.17 -5.40
N ILE A 66 10.09 17.49 -4.25
CA ILE A 66 10.14 18.86 -3.70
C ILE A 66 10.85 19.79 -4.69
N CYS A 67 11.95 19.32 -5.29
CA CYS A 67 12.73 20.07 -6.29
C CYS A 67 12.24 19.92 -7.73
N LYS A 68 11.02 19.42 -7.99
CA LYS A 68 10.54 19.01 -9.33
C LYS A 68 10.73 20.07 -10.42
N ASP A 69 10.49 21.35 -10.12
CA ASP A 69 10.51 22.44 -11.10
C ASP A 69 11.92 22.68 -11.65
N ARG A 70 12.94 22.44 -10.81
CA ARG A 70 14.34 22.42 -11.22
C ARG A 70 14.76 21.07 -11.79
N ALA A 71 14.33 19.99 -11.15
CA ALA A 71 14.75 18.65 -11.52
C ALA A 71 14.30 18.24 -12.92
N HIS A 72 13.09 18.61 -13.34
CA HIS A 72 12.60 18.28 -14.69
C HIS A 72 13.51 18.74 -15.82
N PRO A 73 13.83 20.05 -15.97
CA PRO A 73 14.69 20.52 -17.06
C PRO A 73 16.12 19.95 -16.95
N GLU A 74 16.70 19.91 -15.75
CA GLU A 74 18.07 19.42 -15.54
C GLU A 74 18.22 17.93 -15.88
N LEU A 75 17.27 17.09 -15.46
CA LEU A 75 17.26 15.67 -15.80
C LEU A 75 17.00 15.41 -17.29
N ARG A 76 16.15 16.21 -17.94
CA ARG A 76 15.93 16.11 -19.39
C ARG A 76 17.20 16.44 -20.18
N GLU A 77 17.93 17.47 -19.77
CA GLU A 77 19.21 17.83 -20.37
C GLU A 77 20.22 16.68 -20.24
N ILE A 78 20.41 16.15 -19.03
CA ILE A 78 21.33 15.02 -18.78
C ILE A 78 20.91 13.78 -19.58
N ALA A 79 19.62 13.48 -19.69
CA ALA A 79 19.12 12.31 -20.40
C ALA A 79 19.39 12.38 -21.93
N LEU A 80 19.32 13.58 -22.49
CA LEU A 80 19.47 13.84 -23.92
C LEU A 80 20.92 14.06 -24.36
N ASP A 81 21.79 14.53 -23.47
CA ASP A 81 23.18 14.81 -23.78
C ASP A 81 23.98 13.52 -24.04
N GLU A 82 24.28 13.25 -25.32
CA GLU A 82 25.03 12.08 -25.75
C GLU A 82 26.49 12.08 -25.27
N SER A 83 27.02 13.22 -24.81
CA SER A 83 28.35 13.29 -24.20
C SER A 83 28.39 12.74 -22.77
N GLN A 84 27.22 12.62 -22.12
CA GLN A 84 27.12 12.01 -20.79
C GLN A 84 27.32 10.50 -20.85
N ALA A 85 27.87 9.94 -19.78
CA ALA A 85 27.96 8.49 -19.62
C ALA A 85 26.57 7.84 -19.70
N LEU A 86 26.48 6.65 -20.32
CA LEU A 86 25.23 5.90 -20.48
C LEU A 86 24.49 5.73 -19.14
N LYS A 87 25.23 5.49 -18.06
CA LYS A 87 24.69 5.35 -16.70
C LYS A 87 24.00 6.63 -16.22
N ALA A 88 24.60 7.80 -16.46
CA ALA A 88 24.03 9.08 -16.08
C ALA A 88 22.75 9.39 -16.87
N ARG A 89 22.76 9.13 -18.18
CA ARG A 89 21.57 9.28 -19.03
C ARG A 89 20.42 8.38 -18.57
N CYS A 90 20.72 7.12 -18.25
CA CYS A 90 19.75 6.17 -17.73
C CYS A 90 19.21 6.60 -16.35
N GLY A 91 20.08 7.03 -15.45
CA GLY A 91 19.68 7.51 -14.14
C GLY A 91 18.82 8.76 -14.21
N ALA A 92 19.14 9.70 -15.11
CA ALA A 92 18.32 10.89 -15.32
C ALA A 92 16.94 10.55 -15.87
N ALA A 93 16.87 9.60 -16.82
CA ALA A 93 15.61 9.09 -17.33
C ALA A 93 14.78 8.36 -16.24
N MET A 94 15.43 7.63 -15.33
CA MET A 94 14.75 7.07 -14.14
C MET A 94 14.25 8.16 -13.20
N GLY A 95 15.03 9.22 -12.98
CA GLY A 95 14.60 10.40 -12.20
C GLY A 95 13.34 11.05 -12.76
N LEU A 96 13.25 11.16 -14.10
CA LEU A 96 12.05 11.67 -14.77
C LEU A 96 10.85 10.75 -14.57
N LEU A 97 11.05 9.43 -14.58
CA LEU A 97 9.99 8.48 -14.24
C LEU A 97 9.53 8.64 -12.79
N TYR A 98 10.43 8.88 -11.84
CA TYR A 98 10.06 9.16 -10.44
C TYR A 98 9.23 10.44 -10.29
N LEU A 99 9.39 11.40 -11.20
CA LEU A 99 8.58 12.61 -11.26
C LEU A 99 7.30 12.44 -12.10
N GLY A 100 6.99 11.23 -12.57
CA GLY A 100 5.81 10.95 -13.39
C GLY A 100 5.92 11.40 -14.86
N ASP A 101 7.11 11.79 -15.33
CA ASP A 101 7.34 12.19 -16.71
C ASP A 101 7.72 10.98 -17.59
N ASN A 102 6.74 10.54 -18.38
CA ASN A 102 6.90 9.41 -19.32
C ASN A 102 7.94 9.66 -20.42
N PHE A 103 8.47 10.89 -20.57
CA PHE A 103 9.67 11.12 -21.39
C PHE A 103 10.84 10.23 -20.94
N GLY A 104 10.97 9.98 -19.63
CA GLY A 104 11.96 9.04 -19.09
C GLY A 104 11.83 7.64 -19.70
N LEU A 105 10.60 7.14 -19.89
CA LEU A 105 10.36 5.82 -20.48
C LEU A 105 10.84 5.74 -21.93
N LYS A 106 10.62 6.80 -22.70
CA LYS A 106 11.07 6.90 -24.10
C LYS A 106 12.58 6.85 -24.20
N ILE A 107 13.29 7.60 -23.36
CA ILE A 107 14.75 7.58 -23.32
C ILE A 107 15.25 6.20 -22.89
N ILE A 108 14.70 5.63 -21.82
CA ILE A 108 15.07 4.28 -21.36
C ILE A 108 14.88 3.25 -22.48
N SER A 109 13.78 3.28 -23.22
CA SER A 109 13.54 2.39 -24.37
C SER A 109 14.71 2.38 -25.36
N GLN A 110 15.25 3.56 -25.66
CA GLN A 110 16.38 3.74 -26.57
C GLN A 110 17.69 3.25 -25.94
N LEU A 111 17.92 3.57 -24.66
CA LEU A 111 19.17 3.23 -23.97
C LEU A 111 19.30 1.72 -23.65
N LEU A 112 18.20 0.98 -23.54
CA LEU A 112 18.21 -0.47 -23.27
C LEU A 112 19.00 -1.27 -24.33
N ASP A 113 19.08 -0.80 -25.59
CA ASP A 113 19.90 -1.46 -26.63
C ASP A 113 21.41 -1.24 -26.43
N LEU A 114 21.79 -0.14 -25.78
CA LEU A 114 23.18 0.24 -25.57
C LEU A 114 23.76 -0.38 -24.29
N GLN A 115 22.89 -0.90 -23.42
CA GLN A 115 23.24 -1.53 -22.16
C GLN A 115 23.67 -2.98 -22.36
N ASN A 116 24.64 -3.42 -21.55
CA ASN A 116 24.93 -4.85 -21.37
C ASN A 116 23.79 -5.55 -20.59
N SER A 117 23.85 -6.88 -20.44
CA SER A 117 22.76 -7.66 -19.84
C SER A 117 22.53 -7.36 -18.36
N GLU A 118 23.58 -7.21 -17.57
CA GLU A 118 23.50 -6.81 -16.15
C GLU A 118 22.88 -5.42 -16.03
N GLU A 119 23.31 -4.50 -16.90
CA GLU A 119 22.75 -3.17 -16.95
C GLU A 119 21.26 -3.22 -17.31
N ARG A 120 20.92 -3.84 -18.43
CA ARG A 120 19.53 -3.98 -18.87
C ARG A 120 18.63 -4.57 -17.78
N SER A 121 19.08 -5.63 -17.12
CA SER A 121 18.38 -6.26 -16.00
C SER A 121 18.14 -5.28 -14.84
N ALA A 122 19.16 -4.53 -14.41
CA ALA A 122 19.02 -3.58 -13.31
C ALA A 122 18.07 -2.41 -13.63
N THR A 123 18.09 -1.92 -14.89
CA THR A 123 17.15 -0.90 -15.35
C THR A 123 15.72 -1.43 -15.36
N LEU A 124 15.49 -2.64 -15.89
CA LEU A 124 14.16 -3.27 -15.86
C LEU A 124 13.68 -3.54 -14.43
N GLY A 125 14.56 -4.01 -13.53
CA GLY A 125 14.23 -4.19 -12.13
C GLY A 125 13.78 -2.88 -11.46
N SER A 126 14.44 -1.77 -11.78
CA SER A 126 14.06 -0.44 -11.27
C SER A 126 12.73 0.06 -11.83
N ILE A 127 12.48 -0.16 -13.13
CA ILE A 127 11.19 0.15 -13.78
C ILE A 127 10.09 -0.69 -13.14
N HIS A 128 10.33 -1.97 -12.90
CA HIS A 128 9.36 -2.88 -12.31
C HIS A 128 8.94 -2.41 -10.90
N SER A 129 9.91 -2.11 -10.03
CA SER A 129 9.66 -1.62 -8.66
C SER A 129 8.90 -0.28 -8.61
N TYR A 130 8.89 0.47 -9.71
CA TYR A 130 8.18 1.74 -9.83
C TYR A 130 7.03 1.71 -10.85
N GLY A 131 6.75 0.55 -11.44
CA GLY A 131 5.90 0.40 -12.63
C GLY A 131 4.48 0.90 -12.41
N TRP A 132 3.99 0.81 -11.18
CA TRP A 132 2.66 1.26 -10.79
C TRP A 132 2.38 2.75 -11.01
N LYS A 133 3.42 3.61 -11.09
CA LYS A 133 3.26 5.05 -11.42
C LYS A 133 3.57 5.40 -12.88
N ILE A 134 3.98 4.44 -13.69
CA ILE A 134 4.44 4.66 -15.07
C ILE A 134 3.31 4.37 -16.06
N ASN A 135 3.14 5.23 -17.08
CA ASN A 135 2.21 4.95 -18.16
C ASN A 135 2.89 4.12 -19.25
N PHE A 136 2.65 2.80 -19.25
CA PHE A 136 3.18 1.88 -20.24
C PHE A 136 2.37 1.81 -21.55
N ASN A 137 1.46 2.74 -21.82
CA ASN A 137 0.70 2.76 -23.07
C ASN A 137 1.54 3.14 -24.30
N ASP A 138 2.80 3.56 -24.10
CA ASP A 138 3.73 3.81 -25.22
C ASP A 138 3.97 2.52 -26.03
N GLU A 139 3.52 2.53 -27.28
CA GLU A 139 3.62 1.38 -28.18
C GLU A 139 5.08 0.96 -28.43
N SER A 140 6.00 1.92 -28.52
CA SER A 140 7.41 1.63 -28.78
C SER A 140 8.06 0.88 -27.63
N PHE A 141 7.75 1.28 -26.38
CA PHE A 141 8.22 0.57 -25.20
C PHE A 141 7.58 -0.81 -25.05
N ARG A 142 6.29 -0.97 -25.41
CA ARG A 142 5.63 -2.28 -25.40
C ARG A 142 6.28 -3.26 -26.36
N GLN A 143 6.53 -2.84 -27.61
CA GLN A 143 7.25 -3.67 -28.59
C GLN A 143 8.66 -4.02 -28.12
N LYS A 144 9.34 -3.05 -27.50
CA LYS A 144 10.65 -3.27 -26.89
C LYS A 144 10.60 -4.34 -25.80
N LEU A 145 9.63 -4.25 -24.90
CA LEU A 145 9.46 -5.19 -23.80
C LEU A 145 9.19 -6.62 -24.30
N ILE A 146 8.35 -6.77 -25.33
CA ILE A 146 8.09 -8.08 -25.97
C ILE A 146 9.38 -8.69 -26.51
N LYS A 147 10.22 -7.88 -27.20
CA LYS A 147 11.52 -8.35 -27.69
C LYS A 147 12.43 -8.82 -26.54
N LEU A 148 12.39 -8.14 -25.39
CA LEU A 148 13.19 -8.49 -24.21
C LEU A 148 12.72 -9.76 -23.50
N LEU A 149 11.49 -10.22 -23.73
CA LEU A 149 11.05 -11.53 -23.23
C LEU A 149 11.76 -12.69 -23.94
N SER A 150 12.34 -12.45 -25.12
CA SER A 150 13.13 -13.42 -25.89
C SER A 150 14.64 -13.26 -25.68
N ASP A 151 15.08 -12.42 -24.73
CA ASP A 151 16.50 -12.19 -24.44
C ASP A 151 17.23 -13.51 -24.09
N GLU A 152 18.51 -13.60 -24.41
CA GLU A 152 19.34 -14.76 -24.06
C GLU A 152 19.63 -14.81 -22.57
N GLU A 153 19.63 -13.65 -21.91
CA GLU A 153 20.00 -13.50 -20.52
C GLU A 153 18.79 -13.60 -19.60
N TYR A 154 18.78 -14.65 -18.77
CA TYR A 154 17.67 -14.99 -17.88
C TYR A 154 17.20 -13.82 -17.00
N PHE A 155 18.12 -13.06 -16.42
CA PHE A 155 17.78 -11.96 -15.51
C PHE A 155 17.09 -10.79 -16.22
N VAL A 156 17.34 -10.59 -17.52
CA VAL A 156 16.61 -9.60 -18.32
C VAL A 156 15.16 -10.04 -18.50
N VAL A 157 14.94 -11.30 -18.90
CA VAL A 157 13.60 -11.87 -19.07
C VAL A 157 12.82 -11.84 -17.75
N GLN A 158 13.49 -12.20 -16.65
CA GLN A 158 12.90 -12.21 -15.31
C GLN A 158 12.34 -10.85 -14.89
N HIS A 159 13.03 -9.74 -15.20
CA HIS A 159 12.55 -8.40 -14.85
C HIS A 159 11.62 -7.79 -15.92
N ALA A 160 11.71 -8.22 -17.18
CA ALA A 160 10.81 -7.78 -18.24
C ALA A 160 9.38 -8.34 -18.07
N ALA A 161 9.25 -9.63 -17.72
CA ALA A 161 7.95 -10.30 -17.68
C ALA A 161 6.93 -9.68 -16.69
N PRO A 162 7.32 -9.29 -15.46
CA PRO A 162 6.40 -8.62 -14.54
C PRO A 162 5.93 -7.24 -15.02
N ILE A 163 6.76 -6.49 -15.76
CA ILE A 163 6.37 -5.19 -16.32
C ILE A 163 5.21 -5.35 -17.31
N CYS A 164 5.12 -6.49 -18.00
CA CYS A 164 4.00 -6.79 -18.90
C CYS A 164 2.63 -6.81 -18.22
N THR A 165 2.57 -6.93 -16.89
CA THR A 165 1.30 -6.95 -16.15
C THR A 165 0.66 -5.58 -16.01
N TYR A 166 1.42 -4.49 -16.21
CA TYR A 166 0.94 -3.11 -16.07
C TYR A 166 0.17 -2.59 -17.30
N PHE A 167 -0.07 -3.41 -18.31
CA PHE A 167 -0.90 -3.04 -19.46
C PHE A 167 -1.82 -4.16 -19.92
N THR A 168 -3.05 -3.79 -20.26
CA THR A 168 -3.99 -4.68 -20.92
C THR A 168 -3.69 -4.64 -22.42
N PHE A 169 -3.27 -5.76 -23.00
CA PHE A 169 -3.17 -5.86 -24.45
C PHE A 169 -4.59 -5.74 -25.04
N PRO A 170 -4.85 -4.82 -25.98
CA PRO A 170 -6.10 -4.86 -26.75
C PRO A 170 -6.19 -6.23 -27.42
N SER A 171 -7.31 -6.94 -27.23
CA SER A 171 -7.53 -8.28 -27.79
C SER A 171 -7.36 -8.34 -29.31
N GLU A 172 -7.54 -7.20 -29.99
CA GLU A 172 -7.38 -7.03 -31.44
C GLU A 172 -5.93 -6.86 -31.89
N GLN A 173 -5.02 -6.47 -31.00
CA GLN A 173 -3.58 -6.34 -31.26
C GLN A 173 -2.82 -7.66 -30.97
N LEU A 174 -3.51 -8.63 -30.38
CA LEU A 174 -3.00 -9.98 -30.12
C LEU A 174 -3.17 -10.82 -31.39
N ASN A 175 -2.23 -10.69 -32.32
CA ASN A 175 -2.15 -11.51 -33.53
C ASN A 175 -1.58 -12.92 -33.19
N GLU A 176 -2.11 -14.00 -33.78
CA GLU A 176 -1.55 -15.38 -33.70
C GLU A 176 -0.03 -15.44 -33.95
N SER A 177 0.53 -14.55 -34.77
CA SER A 177 1.97 -14.43 -35.02
C SER A 177 2.76 -13.74 -33.91
N MET A 178 2.11 -12.96 -33.03
CA MET A 178 2.72 -12.50 -31.77
C MET A 178 2.79 -13.65 -30.77
N TYR A 179 1.84 -14.59 -30.83
CA TYR A 179 1.88 -15.83 -30.04
C TYR A 179 2.86 -16.86 -30.58
N SER A 180 3.09 -16.94 -31.90
CA SER A 180 4.06 -17.87 -32.48
C SER A 180 5.50 -17.58 -32.04
N GLY A 181 5.83 -16.33 -31.70
CA GLY A 181 7.11 -15.94 -31.07
C GLY A 181 7.13 -16.12 -29.54
N ILE A 182 5.96 -16.22 -28.90
CA ILE A 182 5.80 -16.52 -27.46
C ILE A 182 5.82 -18.03 -27.20
N THR A 183 5.59 -18.88 -28.21
CA THR A 183 5.80 -20.34 -28.09
C THR A 183 7.24 -20.70 -27.75
N ASP A 184 8.22 -20.00 -28.32
CA ASP A 184 9.63 -20.14 -27.95
C ASP A 184 9.90 -19.65 -26.53
N ILE A 185 9.11 -18.72 -25.99
CA ILE A 185 9.19 -18.33 -24.58
C ILE A 185 8.75 -19.50 -23.69
N VAL A 186 7.71 -20.27 -24.05
CA VAL A 186 7.32 -21.47 -23.29
C VAL A 186 8.42 -22.53 -23.34
N GLU A 187 9.06 -22.75 -24.49
CA GLU A 187 10.15 -23.71 -24.66
C GLU A 187 11.43 -23.25 -23.94
N LYS A 188 11.84 -21.97 -24.08
CA LYS A 188 12.98 -21.35 -23.40
C LYS A 188 12.76 -21.25 -21.88
N MET A 189 11.54 -20.98 -21.42
CA MET A 189 11.17 -21.07 -20.00
C MET A 189 11.14 -22.51 -19.48
N THR A 190 10.83 -23.49 -20.33
CA THR A 190 10.93 -24.91 -19.97
C THR A 190 12.40 -25.31 -19.84
N GLN A 191 13.27 -24.87 -20.75
CA GLN A 191 14.72 -25.03 -20.65
C GLN A 191 15.30 -24.32 -19.40
N ILE A 192 14.80 -23.13 -19.07
CA ILE A 192 15.16 -22.40 -17.83
C ILE A 192 14.62 -23.14 -16.59
N ALA A 193 13.43 -23.72 -16.64
CA ALA A 193 12.86 -24.54 -15.56
C ALA A 193 13.70 -25.80 -15.31
N GLU A 194 14.20 -26.42 -16.37
CA GLU A 194 15.10 -27.57 -16.34
C GLU A 194 16.51 -27.21 -15.81
N SER A 195 16.90 -25.93 -15.86
CA SER A 195 18.17 -25.43 -15.30
C SER A 195 18.21 -25.31 -13.77
N GLY A 196 17.10 -25.59 -13.06
CA GLY A 196 17.07 -25.71 -11.59
C GLY A 196 16.91 -24.40 -10.78
N LYS A 197 16.68 -23.26 -11.43
CA LYS A 197 16.46 -21.94 -10.77
C LYS A 197 14.97 -21.69 -10.48
N SER A 198 14.34 -22.55 -9.67
CA SER A 198 12.89 -22.83 -9.71
C SER A 198 11.93 -21.86 -8.99
N SER A 199 12.37 -21.02 -8.05
CA SER A 199 11.44 -20.18 -7.25
C SER A 199 10.68 -19.19 -8.13
N ASN A 200 11.38 -18.46 -8.99
CA ASN A 200 10.83 -17.33 -9.74
C ASN A 200 10.04 -17.76 -10.99
N LEU A 201 10.10 -19.05 -11.37
CA LEU A 201 9.40 -19.61 -12.54
C LEU A 201 7.87 -19.58 -12.35
N HIS A 202 7.39 -19.74 -11.11
CA HIS A 202 5.96 -19.69 -10.81
C HIS A 202 5.39 -18.28 -11.02
N ALA A 203 6.10 -17.23 -10.60
CA ALA A 203 5.70 -15.84 -10.83
C ALA A 203 5.69 -15.50 -12.33
N ILE A 204 6.72 -15.91 -13.08
CA ILE A 204 6.77 -15.67 -14.53
C ILE A 204 5.62 -16.42 -15.25
N LYS A 205 5.38 -17.71 -14.93
CA LYS A 205 4.26 -18.48 -15.49
C LYS A 205 2.90 -17.86 -15.14
N ARG A 206 2.73 -17.38 -13.90
CA ARG A 206 1.51 -16.72 -13.45
C ARG A 206 1.26 -15.41 -14.19
N ASN A 207 2.30 -14.59 -14.37
CA ASN A 207 2.20 -13.30 -15.05
C ASN A 207 1.91 -13.46 -16.54
N LEU A 208 2.51 -14.46 -17.19
CA LEU A 208 2.22 -14.78 -18.58
C LEU A 208 0.83 -15.40 -18.78
N ARG A 209 0.30 -16.16 -17.81
CA ARG A 209 -1.10 -16.62 -17.81
C ARG A 209 -2.13 -15.49 -17.74
N LYS A 210 -1.75 -14.28 -17.32
CA LYS A 210 -2.63 -13.10 -17.42
C LYS A 210 -2.69 -12.53 -18.84
N ILE A 211 -1.69 -12.84 -19.67
CA ILE A 211 -1.52 -12.32 -21.03
C ILE A 211 -2.01 -13.33 -22.08
N VAL A 212 -1.97 -14.63 -21.75
CA VAL A 212 -2.42 -15.74 -22.59
C VAL A 212 -3.76 -16.26 -22.05
N PRO A 213 -4.81 -16.42 -22.89
CA PRO A 213 -6.09 -16.94 -22.44
C PRO A 213 -5.93 -18.34 -21.79
N PRO A 214 -6.74 -18.67 -20.77
CA PRO A 214 -6.59 -19.92 -20.03
C PRO A 214 -6.76 -21.13 -20.97
N PRO A 215 -5.96 -22.19 -20.80
CA PRO A 215 -6.22 -23.45 -21.48
C PRO A 215 -7.60 -23.96 -21.09
N GLN A 216 -8.30 -24.55 -22.07
CA GLN A 216 -9.63 -25.11 -21.84
C GLN A 216 -9.60 -26.15 -20.70
N PRO A 217 -10.66 -26.20 -19.86
CA PRO A 217 -10.69 -27.07 -18.69
C PRO A 217 -10.57 -28.55 -19.11
N ILE A 218 -9.81 -29.31 -18.32
CA ILE A 218 -9.64 -30.75 -18.48
C ILE A 218 -11.01 -31.42 -18.37
N GLU A 219 -11.43 -32.09 -19.43
CA GLU A 219 -12.70 -32.80 -19.49
C GLU A 219 -12.71 -34.05 -18.57
N SER A 220 -13.69 -34.05 -17.66
CA SER A 220 -14.29 -35.19 -16.97
C SER A 220 -13.49 -35.89 -15.86
N TYR A 221 -13.85 -35.56 -14.62
CA TYR A 221 -13.86 -36.58 -13.56
C TYR A 221 -14.99 -37.56 -13.88
N GLY A 222 -14.72 -38.88 -13.84
CA GLY A 222 -15.73 -39.91 -14.16
C GLY A 222 -16.98 -39.84 -13.25
N PRO A 223 -18.06 -40.60 -13.56
CA PRO A 223 -19.37 -40.46 -12.91
C PRO A 223 -19.42 -40.81 -11.41
N ASP A 224 -18.33 -41.37 -10.87
CA ASP A 224 -18.21 -41.82 -9.47
C ASP A 224 -17.31 -40.85 -8.66
N PHE A 225 -17.89 -39.69 -8.34
CA PHE A 225 -17.20 -38.60 -7.62
C PHE A 225 -16.72 -39.02 -6.23
N GLU A 226 -17.50 -39.82 -5.49
CA GLU A 226 -17.18 -40.23 -4.11
C GLU A 226 -15.96 -41.17 -4.07
N LYS A 227 -15.90 -42.14 -4.99
CA LYS A 227 -14.73 -43.01 -5.12
C LYS A 227 -13.48 -42.24 -5.55
N SER A 228 -13.66 -41.23 -6.40
CA SER A 228 -12.56 -40.38 -6.87
C SER A 228 -12.05 -39.49 -5.74
N PHE A 229 -12.96 -38.93 -4.93
CA PHE A 229 -12.66 -38.14 -3.75
C PHE A 229 -11.86 -38.92 -2.71
N ASN A 230 -12.33 -40.13 -2.35
CA ASN A 230 -11.66 -40.98 -1.36
C ASN A 230 -10.29 -41.52 -1.82
N LYS A 231 -10.03 -41.54 -3.14
CA LYS A 231 -8.72 -41.92 -3.71
C LYS A 231 -7.77 -40.74 -3.87
N ALA A 232 -8.25 -39.50 -3.78
CA ALA A 232 -7.44 -38.33 -4.01
C ALA A 232 -6.48 -38.10 -2.83
N GLU A 233 -5.17 -38.11 -3.12
CA GLU A 233 -4.12 -37.97 -2.11
C GLU A 233 -3.95 -36.53 -1.62
N THR A 234 -4.31 -35.53 -2.43
CA THR A 234 -4.12 -34.12 -2.12
C THR A 234 -5.44 -33.38 -1.92
N PHE A 235 -5.39 -32.34 -1.08
CA PHE A 235 -6.51 -31.42 -0.88
C PHE A 235 -6.98 -30.80 -2.20
N SER A 236 -6.06 -30.30 -3.04
CA SER A 236 -6.42 -29.61 -4.28
C SER A 236 -7.21 -30.52 -5.23
N THR A 237 -6.86 -31.80 -5.30
CA THR A 237 -7.59 -32.80 -6.09
C THR A 237 -8.97 -33.09 -5.48
N ARG A 238 -9.05 -33.30 -4.16
CA ARG A 238 -10.32 -33.47 -3.43
C ARG A 238 -11.27 -32.28 -3.65
N TYR A 239 -10.75 -31.06 -3.52
CA TYR A 239 -11.50 -29.83 -3.72
C TYR A 239 -12.01 -29.69 -5.17
N GLY A 240 -11.16 -29.95 -6.17
CA GLY A 240 -11.56 -29.92 -7.58
C GLY A 240 -12.69 -30.91 -7.90
N ILE A 241 -12.62 -32.12 -7.35
CA ILE A 241 -13.66 -33.15 -7.47
C ILE A 241 -14.98 -32.65 -6.87
N LEU A 242 -14.93 -32.05 -5.67
CA LEU A 242 -16.14 -31.54 -5.00
C LEU A 242 -16.75 -30.35 -5.75
N MET A 243 -15.93 -29.45 -6.31
CA MET A 243 -16.41 -28.31 -7.10
C MET A 243 -17.13 -28.77 -8.38
N GLU A 244 -16.60 -29.78 -9.06
CA GLU A 244 -17.27 -30.38 -10.23
C GLU A 244 -18.50 -31.19 -9.83
N MET A 245 -18.44 -31.93 -8.72
CA MET A 245 -19.59 -32.62 -8.17
C MET A 245 -20.71 -31.63 -7.82
N GLY A 246 -20.37 -30.48 -7.24
CA GLY A 246 -21.32 -29.44 -6.83
C GLY A 246 -22.22 -28.96 -7.97
N LYS A 247 -21.69 -28.88 -9.20
CA LYS A 247 -22.45 -28.48 -10.40
C LYS A 247 -23.62 -29.43 -10.72
N SER A 248 -23.49 -30.71 -10.38
CA SER A 248 -24.47 -31.75 -10.73
C SER A 248 -25.20 -32.34 -9.52
N LYS A 249 -24.56 -32.38 -8.35
CA LYS A 249 -25.02 -33.00 -7.11
C LYS A 249 -24.63 -32.12 -5.89
N PRO A 250 -25.15 -30.89 -5.80
CA PRO A 250 -24.72 -29.88 -4.81
C PRO A 250 -24.80 -30.39 -3.37
N ARG A 251 -25.95 -30.98 -2.99
CA ARG A 251 -26.16 -31.52 -1.64
C ARG A 251 -25.16 -32.60 -1.26
N GLN A 252 -24.82 -33.49 -2.19
CA GLN A 252 -23.86 -34.56 -1.92
C GLN A 252 -22.42 -34.01 -1.81
N ALA A 253 -22.07 -33.02 -2.63
CA ALA A 253 -20.78 -32.34 -2.54
C ALA A 253 -20.61 -31.63 -1.18
N VAL A 254 -21.64 -30.91 -0.72
CA VAL A 254 -21.64 -30.25 0.60
C VAL A 254 -21.51 -31.27 1.73
N GLN A 255 -22.26 -32.37 1.69
CA GLN A 255 -22.19 -33.42 2.70
C GLN A 255 -20.81 -34.09 2.74
N LEU A 256 -20.22 -34.39 1.58
CA LEU A 256 -18.88 -34.99 1.50
C LEU A 256 -17.79 -34.02 1.99
N ALA A 257 -17.95 -32.71 1.74
CA ALA A 257 -17.10 -31.67 2.31
C ALA A 257 -17.25 -31.58 3.84
N LEU A 258 -18.48 -31.61 4.38
CA LEU A 258 -18.70 -31.56 5.83
C LEU A 258 -18.12 -32.78 6.56
N GLN A 259 -18.12 -33.95 5.92
CA GLN A 259 -17.51 -35.16 6.45
C GLN A 259 -15.97 -35.08 6.51
N SER A 260 -15.33 -34.37 5.58
CA SER A 260 -13.87 -34.24 5.52
C SER A 260 -13.29 -33.18 6.47
N PHE A 261 -14.13 -32.40 7.17
CA PHE A 261 -13.68 -31.36 8.11
C PHE A 261 -12.88 -31.88 9.30
N ASN A 262 -12.97 -33.16 9.62
CA ASN A 262 -12.13 -33.75 10.68
C ASN A 262 -10.64 -33.80 10.28
N GLU A 263 -10.35 -33.74 8.98
CA GLU A 263 -8.99 -33.76 8.42
C GLU A 263 -8.51 -32.38 7.93
N GLU A 264 -9.43 -31.44 7.68
CA GLU A 264 -9.17 -30.16 7.02
C GLU A 264 -9.99 -29.01 7.61
N THR A 265 -9.53 -27.76 7.48
CA THR A 265 -10.21 -26.62 8.08
C THR A 265 -11.39 -26.11 7.24
N LEU A 266 -12.46 -25.65 7.91
CA LEU A 266 -13.64 -25.03 7.27
C LEU A 266 -13.27 -23.97 6.23
N GLY A 267 -12.26 -23.15 6.52
CA GLY A 267 -11.77 -22.08 5.64
C GLY A 267 -11.43 -22.55 4.22
N ARG A 268 -10.99 -23.80 4.06
CA ARG A 268 -10.62 -24.39 2.75
C ARG A 268 -11.84 -24.74 1.88
N TYR A 269 -13.00 -24.92 2.48
CA TYR A 269 -14.24 -25.29 1.80
C TYR A 269 -15.21 -24.12 1.61
N LEU A 270 -14.89 -22.94 2.13
CA LEU A 270 -15.77 -21.77 2.07
C LEU A 270 -16.30 -21.44 0.66
N PRO A 271 -15.50 -21.43 -0.43
CA PRO A 271 -16.04 -21.10 -1.73
C PRO A 271 -17.04 -22.15 -2.24
N LEU A 272 -16.81 -23.44 -1.92
CA LEU A 272 -17.73 -24.52 -2.25
C LEU A 272 -19.04 -24.40 -1.47
N LEU A 273 -18.95 -24.12 -0.16
CA LEU A 273 -20.12 -23.93 0.68
C LEU A 273 -20.93 -22.72 0.23
N ARG A 274 -20.29 -21.57 -0.05
CA ARG A 274 -20.96 -20.38 -0.59
C ARG A 274 -21.71 -20.69 -1.89
N ALA A 275 -21.16 -21.53 -2.75
CA ALA A 275 -21.75 -21.86 -4.04
C ALA A 275 -22.93 -22.85 -3.94
N TYR A 276 -22.89 -23.80 -3.01
CA TYR A 276 -23.80 -24.97 -3.06
C TYR A 276 -24.53 -25.31 -1.76
N ALA A 277 -24.18 -24.72 -0.62
CA ALA A 277 -24.88 -24.96 0.64
C ALA A 277 -26.27 -24.30 0.64
N SER A 278 -27.17 -24.85 1.46
CA SER A 278 -28.55 -24.40 1.58
C SER A 278 -28.95 -24.21 3.04
N GLU A 279 -30.09 -23.56 3.29
CA GLU A 279 -30.70 -23.42 4.63
C GLU A 279 -30.79 -24.75 5.41
N GLY A 280 -30.98 -25.87 4.72
CA GLY A 280 -31.05 -27.20 5.34
C GLY A 280 -29.73 -27.67 5.94
N ASP A 281 -28.61 -27.08 5.53
CA ASP A 281 -27.25 -27.43 5.98
C ASP A 281 -26.79 -26.56 7.18
N PHE A 282 -27.60 -25.58 7.60
CA PHE A 282 -27.26 -24.59 8.62
C PHE A 282 -26.70 -25.21 9.90
N GLU A 283 -27.44 -26.13 10.53
CA GLU A 283 -27.04 -26.69 11.83
C GLU A 283 -25.70 -27.43 11.76
N GLN A 284 -25.48 -28.19 10.68
CA GLN A 284 -24.24 -28.96 10.50
C GLN A 284 -23.05 -28.04 10.23
N ILE A 285 -23.24 -27.00 9.42
CA ILE A 285 -22.19 -26.02 9.11
C ILE A 285 -21.85 -25.17 10.33
N ILE A 286 -22.85 -24.74 11.11
CA ILE A 286 -22.63 -23.94 12.33
C ILE A 286 -21.98 -24.77 13.44
N GLU A 287 -22.41 -26.02 13.66
CA GLU A 287 -21.75 -26.92 14.61
C GLU A 287 -20.25 -27.06 14.28
N LYS A 288 -19.93 -27.20 13.00
CA LYS A 288 -18.56 -27.25 12.52
C LYS A 288 -17.83 -25.91 12.54
N ALA A 289 -18.52 -24.80 12.31
CA ALA A 289 -17.96 -23.47 12.48
C ALA A 289 -17.66 -23.15 13.95
N LYS A 290 -18.32 -23.84 14.90
CA LYS A 290 -18.02 -23.77 16.34
C LYS A 290 -16.80 -24.63 16.73
N GLU A 291 -16.52 -25.72 16.02
CA GLU A 291 -15.29 -26.52 16.18
C GLU A 291 -14.05 -25.84 15.54
N PRO A 292 -12.86 -26.02 16.14
CA PRO A 292 -12.29 -25.06 17.06
C PRO A 292 -12.07 -23.65 16.47
N LEU A 293 -12.97 -22.75 16.87
CA LEU A 293 -12.75 -21.31 17.10
C LEU A 293 -11.70 -21.00 18.21
N TYR A 294 -10.98 -22.01 18.72
CA TYR A 294 -10.33 -21.97 20.03
C TYR A 294 -8.98 -22.70 20.16
N ARG A 295 -8.27 -23.06 19.08
CA ARG A 295 -7.05 -23.90 19.23
C ARG A 295 -5.70 -23.29 18.83
N LYS A 296 -5.60 -22.01 18.45
CA LYS A 296 -4.26 -21.40 18.31
C LYS A 296 -4.17 -19.89 18.61
N PHE A 297 -5.30 -19.19 18.59
CA PHE A 297 -5.44 -17.82 19.09
C PHE A 297 -6.78 -17.75 19.83
N PRO A 298 -6.86 -17.17 21.04
CA PRO A 298 -8.15 -16.97 21.68
C PRO A 298 -8.95 -15.95 20.86
N SER A 299 -10.24 -16.23 20.66
CA SER A 299 -11.31 -15.30 20.24
C SER A 299 -11.24 -14.70 18.83
N SER A 300 -11.81 -15.40 17.84
CA SER A 300 -12.75 -14.82 16.84
C SER A 300 -13.19 -15.82 15.75
N ILE A 301 -14.42 -15.66 15.26
CA ILE A 301 -14.90 -16.30 14.03
C ILE A 301 -14.33 -15.50 12.85
N ASP A 302 -13.63 -16.18 11.92
CA ASP A 302 -13.09 -15.57 10.71
C ASP A 302 -14.18 -14.86 9.89
N GLU A 303 -13.93 -13.62 9.47
CA GLU A 303 -14.83 -12.79 8.66
C GLU A 303 -15.43 -13.53 7.45
N ARG A 304 -14.63 -14.38 6.77
CA ARG A 304 -15.10 -15.12 5.58
C ARG A 304 -16.13 -16.17 5.93
N VAL A 305 -16.08 -16.72 7.15
CA VAL A 305 -17.08 -17.64 7.70
C VAL A 305 -18.34 -16.86 8.07
N VAL A 306 -18.20 -15.69 8.73
CA VAL A 306 -19.32 -14.81 9.06
C VAL A 306 -20.05 -14.35 7.81
N SER A 307 -19.33 -13.86 6.80
CA SER A 307 -19.92 -13.46 5.51
C SER A 307 -20.63 -14.63 4.81
N MET A 308 -20.06 -15.84 4.81
CA MET A 308 -20.76 -17.01 4.27
C MET A 308 -22.05 -17.29 5.05
N ILE A 309 -22.02 -17.28 6.38
CA ILE A 309 -23.21 -17.54 7.20
C ILE A 309 -24.30 -16.49 6.91
N TRP A 310 -23.89 -15.23 6.79
CA TRP A 310 -24.77 -14.10 6.50
C TRP A 310 -25.44 -14.24 5.13
N ASP A 311 -24.67 -14.56 4.09
CA ASP A 311 -25.15 -14.58 2.71
C ASP A 311 -25.90 -15.87 2.36
N THR A 312 -25.48 -17.01 2.90
CA THR A 312 -26.02 -18.34 2.53
C THR A 312 -27.28 -18.72 3.31
N PHE A 313 -27.41 -18.30 4.57
CA PHE A 313 -28.50 -18.75 5.47
C PHE A 313 -29.49 -17.66 5.88
N GLY A 314 -29.60 -16.61 5.06
CA GLY A 314 -30.64 -15.58 5.17
C GLY A 314 -30.84 -15.06 6.60
N ASP A 315 -32.09 -15.02 7.04
CA ASP A 315 -32.45 -14.44 8.34
C ASP A 315 -31.92 -15.25 9.53
N ARG A 316 -31.80 -16.58 9.37
CA ARG A 316 -31.28 -17.46 10.43
C ARG A 316 -29.79 -17.27 10.63
N GLY A 317 -29.04 -17.13 9.54
CA GLY A 317 -27.63 -16.76 9.56
C GLY A 317 -27.42 -15.38 10.20
N ARG A 318 -28.22 -14.39 9.81
CA ARG A 318 -28.20 -13.05 10.40
C ARG A 318 -28.46 -13.06 11.90
N GLN A 319 -29.50 -13.75 12.36
CA GLN A 319 -29.80 -13.86 13.79
C GLN A 319 -28.68 -14.52 14.57
N PHE A 320 -28.10 -15.60 14.02
CA PHE A 320 -26.96 -16.28 14.65
C PHE A 320 -25.76 -15.34 14.83
N ILE A 321 -25.43 -14.54 13.82
CA ILE A 321 -24.32 -13.57 13.89
C ILE A 321 -24.62 -12.49 14.94
N GLN A 322 -25.85 -11.98 14.98
CA GLN A 322 -26.27 -11.00 15.99
C GLN A 322 -26.18 -11.57 17.42
N ASP A 323 -26.63 -12.80 17.64
CA ASP A 323 -26.58 -13.47 18.95
C ASP A 323 -25.15 -13.75 19.42
N ASN A 324 -24.18 -13.80 18.49
CA ASN A 324 -22.78 -14.10 18.77
C ASN A 324 -21.85 -12.91 18.51
N LEU A 325 -22.40 -11.69 18.35
CA LEU A 325 -21.66 -10.51 17.92
C LEU A 325 -20.48 -10.22 18.85
N GLU A 326 -20.64 -10.40 20.15
CA GLU A 326 -19.56 -10.17 21.13
C GLU A 326 -18.38 -11.12 21.02
N SER A 327 -18.57 -12.31 20.44
CA SER A 327 -17.53 -13.32 20.24
C SER A 327 -16.68 -13.11 18.98
N LEU A 328 -17.08 -12.16 18.13
CA LEU A 328 -16.37 -11.77 16.93
C LEU A 328 -15.18 -10.86 17.30
N ASP A 329 -14.13 -10.86 16.48
CA ASP A 329 -13.07 -9.85 16.58
C ASP A 329 -13.59 -8.47 16.17
N ALA A 330 -12.82 -7.43 16.48
CA ALA A 330 -13.18 -6.05 16.20
C ALA A 330 -13.45 -5.79 14.71
N TRP A 331 -12.64 -6.37 13.82
CA TRP A 331 -12.78 -6.18 12.38
C TRP A 331 -14.10 -6.78 11.87
N THR A 332 -14.38 -8.03 12.24
CA THR A 332 -15.62 -8.71 11.88
C THR A 332 -16.86 -8.04 12.50
N LYS A 333 -16.76 -7.47 13.72
CA LYS A 333 -17.83 -6.66 14.32
C LYS A 333 -18.18 -5.44 13.47
N ASP A 334 -17.17 -4.73 12.97
CA ASP A 334 -17.37 -3.57 12.10
C ASP A 334 -18.01 -3.95 10.77
N TRP A 335 -17.57 -5.05 10.15
CA TRP A 335 -18.21 -5.60 8.95
C TRP A 335 -19.70 -5.91 9.17
N VAL A 336 -20.05 -6.57 10.27
CA VAL A 336 -21.45 -6.88 10.62
C VAL A 336 -22.26 -5.61 10.85
N TYR A 337 -21.69 -4.63 11.55
CA TYR A 337 -22.33 -3.33 11.76
C TYR A 337 -22.66 -2.66 10.42
N TRP A 338 -21.74 -2.69 9.47
CA TRP A 338 -21.96 -2.14 8.14
C TRP A 338 -23.09 -2.82 7.38
N LYS A 339 -23.07 -4.16 7.32
CA LYS A 339 -24.12 -4.94 6.65
C LYS A 339 -25.49 -4.71 7.29
N LEU A 340 -25.57 -4.60 8.61
CA LEU A 340 -26.81 -4.29 9.33
C LEU A 340 -27.38 -2.91 9.01
N ASN A 341 -26.50 -1.93 8.80
CA ASN A 341 -26.89 -0.55 8.54
C ASN A 341 -26.96 -0.20 7.05
N GLY A 342 -26.77 -1.18 6.16
CA GLY A 342 -26.76 -0.96 4.71
C GLY A 342 -25.69 0.03 4.28
N LEU A 343 -24.54 0.05 4.99
CA LEU A 343 -23.42 0.91 4.66
C LEU A 343 -22.56 0.23 3.60
N ASP A 344 -22.07 1.02 2.66
CA ASP A 344 -21.10 0.60 1.66
C ASP A 344 -20.22 1.79 1.24
N PHE A 345 -19.24 1.48 0.41
CA PHE A 345 -18.34 2.43 -0.22
C PHE A 345 -19.09 3.57 -0.93
N PHE A 346 -20.09 3.25 -1.76
CA PHE A 346 -20.75 4.25 -2.60
C PHE A 346 -21.52 5.25 -1.77
N THR A 347 -22.24 4.78 -0.76
CA THR A 347 -22.96 5.61 0.20
C THR A 347 -22.01 6.51 0.97
N PHE A 348 -20.86 5.97 1.43
CA PHE A 348 -19.84 6.78 2.10
C PHE A 348 -19.28 7.88 1.20
N MET A 349 -18.89 7.52 -0.03
CA MET A 349 -18.33 8.47 -1.00
C MET A 349 -19.35 9.54 -1.40
N GLU A 350 -20.63 9.19 -1.52
CA GLU A 350 -21.70 10.13 -1.81
C GLU A 350 -21.89 11.12 -0.64
N GLU A 351 -21.89 10.65 0.61
CA GLU A 351 -21.96 11.54 1.77
C GLU A 351 -20.74 12.47 1.92
N LEU A 352 -19.54 12.00 1.56
CA LEU A 352 -18.35 12.85 1.46
C LEU A 352 -18.52 13.94 0.39
N LEU A 353 -19.09 13.59 -0.77
CA LEU A 353 -19.34 14.52 -1.87
C LEU A 353 -20.41 15.55 -1.49
N GLU A 354 -21.53 15.12 -0.90
CA GLU A 354 -22.60 16.00 -0.42
C GLU A 354 -22.11 17.01 0.61
N LYS A 355 -21.22 16.59 1.54
CA LYS A 355 -20.59 17.48 2.51
C LYS A 355 -19.49 18.35 1.92
N LYS A 356 -19.14 18.16 0.64
CA LYS A 356 -18.05 18.84 -0.06
C LYS A 356 -16.69 18.60 0.62
N ILE A 357 -16.48 17.37 1.09
CA ILE A 357 -15.18 16.91 1.59
C ILE A 357 -14.32 16.44 0.41
N VAL A 358 -14.94 15.74 -0.53
CA VAL A 358 -14.34 15.38 -1.84
C VAL A 358 -15.04 16.13 -2.97
N GLN A 359 -14.41 16.17 -4.14
CA GLN A 359 -14.97 16.77 -5.37
C GLN A 359 -15.27 15.72 -6.45
N THR A 360 -14.74 14.50 -6.28
CA THR A 360 -14.87 13.39 -7.21
C THR A 360 -16.13 12.58 -6.92
N THR A 361 -16.79 12.09 -7.98
CA THR A 361 -17.97 11.24 -7.84
C THR A 361 -17.59 9.84 -7.33
N PRO A 362 -18.50 9.13 -6.64
CA PRO A 362 -18.25 7.75 -6.18
C PRO A 362 -17.74 6.83 -7.29
N ASP A 363 -18.33 6.91 -8.50
CA ASP A 363 -17.92 6.10 -9.65
C ASP A 363 -16.49 6.38 -10.10
N GLN A 364 -16.08 7.66 -10.14
CA GLN A 364 -14.72 8.03 -10.50
C GLN A 364 -13.70 7.51 -9.48
N VAL A 365 -14.04 7.62 -8.19
CA VAL A 365 -13.18 7.10 -7.11
C VAL A 365 -13.11 5.59 -7.20
N TYR A 366 -14.23 4.90 -7.45
CA TYR A 366 -14.27 3.44 -7.66
C TYR A 366 -13.35 3.00 -8.82
N GLN A 367 -13.38 3.70 -9.97
CA GLN A 367 -12.46 3.40 -11.07
C GLN A 367 -11.01 3.62 -10.67
N GLN A 368 -10.70 4.71 -9.95
CA GLN A 368 -9.34 4.97 -9.47
C GLN A 368 -8.86 3.90 -8.49
N VAL A 369 -9.72 3.42 -7.59
CA VAL A 369 -9.40 2.31 -6.69
C VAL A 369 -9.10 1.04 -7.48
N LYS A 370 -9.95 0.69 -8.45
CA LYS A 370 -9.70 -0.47 -9.32
C LYS A 370 -8.38 -0.36 -10.06
N GLU A 371 -8.09 0.80 -10.62
CA GLU A 371 -6.80 1.06 -11.27
C GLU A 371 -5.63 0.88 -10.29
N ASN A 372 -5.75 1.36 -9.05
CA ASN A 372 -4.72 1.21 -8.03
C ASN A 372 -4.51 -0.27 -7.64
N TYR A 373 -5.60 -1.04 -7.46
CA TYR A 373 -5.54 -2.48 -7.20
C TYR A 373 -4.91 -3.27 -8.34
N HIS A 374 -5.18 -2.90 -9.60
CA HIS A 374 -4.51 -3.50 -10.75
C HIS A 374 -2.99 -3.26 -10.77
N LYS A 375 -2.51 -2.26 -10.03
CA LYS A 375 -1.11 -1.83 -10.00
C LYS A 375 -0.34 -2.28 -8.74
N GLN A 376 -1.00 -2.85 -7.72
CA GLN A 376 -0.34 -3.30 -6.48
C GLN A 376 0.27 -4.70 -6.61
N GLU A 377 1.54 -4.82 -6.21
CA GLU A 377 2.27 -6.08 -6.08
C GLU A 377 2.34 -6.45 -4.60
N PHE A 378 1.79 -7.61 -4.20
CA PHE A 378 2.05 -8.17 -2.88
C PHE A 378 3.18 -9.20 -2.98
N PHE A 379 3.97 -9.35 -1.94
CA PHE A 379 4.91 -10.46 -1.85
C PHE A 379 4.28 -11.56 -1.01
N GLY A 380 4.09 -12.74 -1.60
CA GLY A 380 3.69 -13.93 -0.86
C GLY A 380 4.74 -14.30 0.19
N VAL A 381 4.37 -15.21 1.09
CA VAL A 381 5.22 -15.70 2.20
C VAL A 381 6.60 -16.21 1.74
N ASN A 382 6.75 -16.54 0.45
CA ASN A 382 7.98 -17.03 -0.16
C ASN A 382 8.78 -15.94 -0.91
N GLY A 383 8.39 -14.66 -0.80
CA GLY A 383 9.01 -13.54 -1.53
C GLY A 383 8.61 -13.43 -3.00
N GLU A 384 7.65 -14.24 -3.46
CA GLU A 384 7.15 -14.20 -4.84
C GLU A 384 6.05 -13.14 -4.99
N PRO A 385 6.00 -12.40 -6.12
CA PRO A 385 4.88 -11.53 -6.47
C PRO A 385 3.55 -12.29 -6.51
N VAL A 386 2.69 -12.00 -5.55
CA VAL A 386 1.28 -12.38 -5.52
C VAL A 386 0.48 -11.14 -5.85
N TYR A 387 -0.12 -11.13 -7.03
CA TYR A 387 -1.19 -10.18 -7.30
C TYR A 387 -2.41 -10.71 -6.57
N CYS A 388 -2.91 -9.94 -5.62
CA CYS A 388 -4.11 -10.34 -4.92
C CYS A 388 -5.25 -10.38 -5.94
N GLU A 389 -5.87 -11.54 -6.10
CA GLU A 389 -7.17 -11.66 -6.76
C GLU A 389 -8.29 -11.14 -5.84
N THR A 390 -7.97 -10.49 -4.72
CA THR A 390 -8.96 -9.73 -3.94
C THR A 390 -9.45 -8.60 -4.83
N SER A 391 -10.51 -8.89 -5.57
CA SER A 391 -11.41 -7.90 -6.13
C SER A 391 -11.74 -6.92 -5.01
N PHE A 392 -11.47 -5.65 -5.23
CA PHE A 392 -12.02 -4.58 -4.40
C PHE A 392 -13.51 -4.84 -4.20
N ASP A 393 -13.92 -5.07 -2.96
CA ASP A 393 -15.32 -5.27 -2.59
C ASP A 393 -15.84 -3.98 -1.94
N PRO A 394 -16.75 -3.24 -2.61
CA PRO A 394 -17.29 -1.98 -2.10
C PRO A 394 -18.13 -2.17 -0.84
N THR A 395 -18.43 -3.39 -0.43
CA THR A 395 -19.25 -3.69 0.75
C THR A 395 -18.43 -4.00 2.01
N GLU A 396 -17.10 -3.99 1.89
CA GLU A 396 -16.16 -4.26 2.96
C GLU A 396 -15.68 -2.95 3.61
N ASN A 397 -15.35 -2.96 4.91
CA ASN A 397 -14.97 -1.76 5.64
C ASN A 397 -13.62 -1.15 5.19
N TYR A 398 -12.66 -1.99 4.76
CA TYR A 398 -11.37 -1.51 4.22
C TYR A 398 -11.56 -0.60 3.01
N SER A 399 -12.64 -0.77 2.25
CA SER A 399 -12.93 -0.03 1.03
C SER A 399 -13.02 1.50 1.25
N LEU A 400 -13.36 1.97 2.46
CA LEU A 400 -13.38 3.42 2.72
C LEU A 400 -12.00 4.02 2.67
N ARG A 401 -10.99 3.31 3.18
CA ARG A 401 -9.62 3.79 3.20
C ARG A 401 -9.10 3.93 1.79
N ASP A 402 -9.38 2.93 0.96
CA ASP A 402 -9.06 2.99 -0.47
C ASP A 402 -9.78 4.14 -1.15
N GLY A 403 -11.05 4.39 -0.80
CA GLY A 403 -11.83 5.52 -1.29
C GLY A 403 -11.23 6.87 -0.91
N LEU A 404 -10.86 7.05 0.36
CA LEU A 404 -10.23 8.27 0.87
C LEU A 404 -8.85 8.51 0.22
N TYR A 405 -8.05 7.45 0.09
CA TYR A 405 -6.75 7.48 -0.55
C TYR A 405 -6.86 7.80 -2.05
N ALA A 406 -7.75 7.12 -2.77
CA ALA A 406 -8.00 7.35 -4.19
C ALA A 406 -8.63 8.73 -4.47
N SER A 407 -9.33 9.31 -3.50
CA SER A 407 -9.84 10.69 -3.57
C SER A 407 -8.75 11.74 -3.31
N GLY A 408 -7.53 11.33 -2.96
CA GLY A 408 -6.40 12.23 -2.73
C GLY A 408 -6.53 13.09 -1.47
N ILE A 409 -7.34 12.66 -0.49
CA ILE A 409 -7.51 13.37 0.79
C ILE A 409 -6.90 12.61 1.97
N MET A 410 -6.38 11.40 1.75
CA MET A 410 -5.75 10.58 2.77
C MET A 410 -4.38 10.11 2.33
N THR A 411 -3.46 10.03 3.28
CA THR A 411 -2.19 9.30 3.15
C THR A 411 -2.07 8.30 4.30
N ILE A 412 -1.39 7.19 4.06
CA ILE A 412 -1.14 6.14 5.06
C ILE A 412 0.38 6.02 5.25
N PHE A 413 0.78 5.88 6.50
CA PHE A 413 2.17 5.69 6.91
C PHE A 413 2.28 4.36 7.66
N GLU A 414 3.18 3.49 7.19
CA GLU A 414 3.55 2.27 7.92
C GLU A 414 4.45 2.62 9.12
N HIS A 415 4.06 2.36 10.38
CA HIS A 415 5.02 2.44 11.49
C HIS A 415 5.95 1.22 11.52
N PRO A 416 7.26 1.42 11.70
CA PRO A 416 8.12 2.46 11.15
C PRO A 416 9.12 1.79 10.19
N GLY A 417 8.96 2.01 8.88
CA GLY A 417 9.89 1.45 7.88
C GLY A 417 10.32 2.38 6.76
N ARG A 418 9.60 3.48 6.52
CA ARG A 418 9.59 4.09 5.19
C ARG A 418 10.04 5.55 5.10
N ILE A 419 9.62 6.40 6.04
CA ILE A 419 10.05 7.81 6.11
C ILE A 419 10.55 8.13 7.52
N VAL A 420 11.80 8.57 7.63
CA VAL A 420 12.53 8.72 8.90
C VAL A 420 12.59 10.18 9.37
N ARG A 421 12.12 11.13 8.55
CA ARG A 421 12.27 12.58 8.78
C ARG A 421 10.95 13.34 8.76
N HIS A 422 10.76 14.23 9.73
CA HIS A 422 9.53 15.01 9.88
C HIS A 422 9.41 16.13 8.84
N ASP A 423 10.53 16.72 8.42
CA ASP A 423 10.54 17.77 7.39
C ASP A 423 10.03 17.25 6.04
N LEU A 424 10.46 16.05 5.65
CA LEU A 424 9.96 15.35 4.47
C LEU A 424 8.47 14.97 4.62
N LEU A 425 8.07 14.44 5.78
CA LEU A 425 6.67 14.15 6.08
C LEU A 425 5.77 15.39 5.90
N ILE A 426 6.23 16.58 6.29
CA ILE A 426 5.50 17.84 6.11
C ILE A 426 5.24 18.12 4.63
N TYR A 427 6.23 17.93 3.74
CA TYR A 427 6.02 18.11 2.30
C TYR A 427 5.03 17.10 1.73
N GLN A 428 5.07 15.83 2.16
CA GLN A 428 4.10 14.83 1.72
C GLN A 428 2.68 15.16 2.19
N LEU A 429 2.52 15.62 3.43
CA LEU A 429 1.24 16.06 3.96
C LEU A 429 0.73 17.33 3.23
N ALA A 430 1.62 18.21 2.80
CA ALA A 430 1.24 19.37 2.00
C ALA A 430 0.61 18.97 0.64
N GLU A 431 1.00 17.84 0.04
CA GLU A 431 0.40 17.36 -1.22
C GLU A 431 -1.10 17.04 -1.05
N ILE A 432 -1.48 16.34 0.03
CA ILE A 432 -2.90 16.02 0.29
C ILE A 432 -3.72 17.25 0.75
N SER A 433 -3.08 18.39 0.99
CA SER A 433 -3.78 19.65 1.27
C SER A 433 -4.46 20.28 0.05
N GLN A 434 -4.24 19.71 -1.14
CA GLN A 434 -4.76 20.20 -2.42
C GLN A 434 -4.36 21.66 -2.70
N GLY A 435 -3.14 22.02 -2.32
CA GLY A 435 -2.56 23.36 -2.52
C GLY A 435 -3.02 24.41 -1.51
N LYS A 436 -3.75 24.03 -0.45
CA LYS A 436 -4.09 24.96 0.64
C LYS A 436 -2.91 25.26 1.54
N LEU A 437 -2.01 24.29 1.71
CA LEU A 437 -0.78 24.48 2.45
C LEU A 437 0.37 24.64 1.45
N ASN A 438 1.04 25.80 1.49
CA ASN A 438 2.18 26.09 0.63
C ASN A 438 3.46 26.26 1.44
N ILE A 439 4.32 25.24 1.40
CA ILE A 439 5.57 25.21 2.15
C ILE A 439 6.66 25.96 1.36
N GLU A 440 7.14 27.09 1.88
CA GLU A 440 8.29 27.81 1.32
C GLU A 440 9.61 27.11 1.66
N GLY A 441 9.67 26.46 2.82
CA GLY A 441 10.78 25.61 3.22
C GLY A 441 10.56 25.03 4.61
N CYS A 442 11.18 23.89 4.87
CA CYS A 442 11.08 23.17 6.13
C CYS A 442 12.41 22.49 6.43
N ILE A 443 12.81 22.50 7.71
CA ILE A 443 14.01 21.81 8.20
C ILE A 443 13.69 21.06 9.49
N GLU A 444 14.43 19.98 9.71
CA GLU A 444 14.48 19.27 10.97
C GLU A 444 15.92 19.25 11.52
N GLU A 445 16.09 19.78 12.73
CA GLU A 445 17.34 19.75 13.48
C GLU A 445 17.28 18.74 14.62
N TRP A 446 18.11 17.70 14.57
CA TRP A 446 18.16 16.67 15.61
C TRP A 446 19.12 17.02 16.75
N HIS A 447 18.61 17.01 17.97
CA HIS A 447 19.37 17.28 19.20
C HIS A 447 19.69 15.97 19.91
N ARG A 448 20.95 15.53 19.85
CA ARG A 448 21.40 14.33 20.55
C ARG A 448 21.61 14.61 22.03
N SER A 449 20.92 13.86 22.90
CA SER A 449 21.26 13.86 24.33
C SER A 449 22.62 13.17 24.55
N LYS A 450 23.50 13.79 25.34
CA LYS A 450 24.81 13.21 25.72
C LYS A 450 24.66 11.97 26.63
N GLU A 451 23.48 11.73 27.20
CA GLU A 451 23.19 10.57 28.04
C GLU A 451 22.65 9.40 27.20
N LYS A 452 23.38 8.27 27.17
CA LYS A 452 23.08 7.02 26.42
C LYS A 452 21.69 6.39 26.62
N LYS A 453 20.81 6.99 27.43
CA LYS A 453 19.49 6.48 27.81
C LYS A 453 18.35 7.50 27.66
N LYS A 454 18.60 8.71 27.12
CA LYS A 454 17.55 9.72 26.96
C LYS A 454 17.13 9.89 25.51
N LYS A 455 15.81 10.00 25.35
CA LYS A 455 15.04 10.31 24.13
C LYS A 455 15.71 11.43 23.33
N SER A 456 15.99 11.17 22.06
CA SER A 456 16.36 12.24 21.12
C SER A 456 15.15 13.14 20.92
N TYR A 457 15.38 14.41 20.62
CA TYR A 457 14.32 15.30 20.16
C TYR A 457 14.79 16.06 18.93
N SER A 458 13.85 16.56 18.15
CA SER A 458 14.13 17.44 17.02
C SER A 458 13.37 18.75 17.13
N THR A 459 13.99 19.80 16.60
CA THR A 459 13.33 21.08 16.33
C THR A 459 12.92 21.07 14.87
N ILE A 460 11.64 21.34 14.62
CA ILE A 460 11.11 21.46 13.26
C ILE A 460 10.78 22.93 13.04
N LYS A 461 11.32 23.50 11.97
CA LYS A 461 11.00 24.87 11.53
C LYS A 461 10.41 24.82 10.12
N LEU A 462 9.37 25.60 9.91
CA LEU A 462 8.58 25.65 8.67
C LEU A 462 8.26 27.09 8.31
N ILE A 463 8.45 27.49 7.06
CA ILE A 463 7.93 28.77 6.53
C ILE A 463 6.74 28.52 5.62
N SER A 464 5.66 29.25 5.86
CA SER A 464 4.47 29.29 5.01
C SER A 464 3.89 30.70 4.99
N GLN A 465 3.54 31.20 3.80
CA GLN A 465 3.05 32.56 3.56
C GLN A 465 3.87 33.67 4.25
N GLY A 466 5.20 33.51 4.23
CA GLY A 466 6.18 34.43 4.79
C GLY A 466 6.26 34.47 6.31
N ARG A 467 5.63 33.52 7.00
CA ARG A 467 5.69 33.36 8.45
C ARG A 467 6.49 32.11 8.80
N LEU A 468 7.32 32.21 9.83
CA LEU A 468 8.10 31.09 10.36
C LEU A 468 7.34 30.47 11.53
N TYR A 469 7.20 29.16 11.52
CA TYR A 469 6.58 28.36 12.56
C TYR A 469 7.59 27.35 13.09
N GLN A 470 7.50 27.04 14.38
CA GLN A 470 8.40 26.09 15.03
C GLN A 470 7.64 25.17 15.99
N CYS A 471 8.04 23.90 16.04
CA CYS A 471 7.67 22.98 17.12
C CYS A 471 8.87 22.10 17.53
N HIS A 472 8.71 21.36 18.62
CA HIS A 472 9.64 20.30 18.99
C HIS A 472 8.93 18.95 18.96
N ALA A 473 9.59 17.96 18.36
CA ALA A 473 9.14 16.57 18.30
C ALA A 473 10.04 15.69 19.17
N LYS A 474 9.47 14.68 19.84
CA LYS A 474 10.23 13.71 20.64
C LYS A 474 10.36 12.38 19.92
N ASP A 475 11.49 11.69 20.12
CA ASP A 475 11.59 10.26 19.83
C ASP A 475 10.84 9.52 20.96
N LEU A 476 9.66 8.96 20.67
CA LEU A 476 8.87 8.21 21.65
C LEU A 476 9.32 6.75 21.64
N ASP A 477 9.56 6.17 22.81
CA ASP A 477 9.75 4.72 22.92
C ASP A 477 8.38 4.04 22.74
N GLY A 478 8.16 3.35 21.62
CA GLY A 478 6.93 2.62 21.36
C GLY A 478 6.88 1.25 22.03
N TRP A 479 5.69 0.81 22.42
CA TRP A 479 5.47 -0.48 23.08
C TRP A 479 5.59 -1.68 22.12
N LEU A 480 5.41 -1.46 20.81
CA LEU A 480 5.53 -2.47 19.75
C LEU A 480 6.83 -2.37 18.95
N THR A 481 7.45 -1.19 18.89
CA THR A 481 8.67 -0.93 18.12
C THR A 481 9.55 0.08 18.86
N SER A 482 10.86 -0.08 18.72
CA SER A 482 11.88 0.66 19.46
C SER A 482 11.91 2.18 19.20
N LYS A 483 11.04 2.73 18.33
CA LYS A 483 10.83 4.18 18.09
C LYS A 483 9.45 4.44 17.45
N LEU A 484 8.62 5.26 18.10
CA LEU A 484 7.45 5.95 17.51
C LEU A 484 7.86 7.41 17.30
N TYR A 485 7.69 7.93 16.09
CA TYR A 485 7.88 9.36 15.79
C TYR A 485 6.66 10.15 16.27
N ASP A 486 6.88 11.36 16.78
CA ASP A 486 5.85 12.26 17.31
C ASP A 486 5.10 12.96 16.16
N ILE A 487 4.30 12.17 15.43
CA ILE A 487 3.43 12.64 14.33
C ILE A 487 2.48 13.73 14.85
N ASP A 488 2.01 13.63 16.09
CA ASP A 488 1.21 14.64 16.77
C ASP A 488 1.86 16.03 16.71
N ALA A 489 3.17 16.15 16.98
CA ALA A 489 3.88 17.42 16.90
C ALA A 489 3.87 18.01 15.47
N VAL A 490 3.98 17.18 14.44
CA VAL A 490 3.90 17.59 13.03
C VAL A 490 2.48 18.03 12.68
N LEU A 491 1.47 17.21 12.99
CA LEU A 491 0.08 17.54 12.66
C LEU A 491 -0.39 18.80 13.37
N ASN A 492 0.00 18.99 14.64
CA ASN A 492 -0.30 20.20 15.39
C ASN A 492 0.36 21.44 14.75
N LEU A 493 1.62 21.34 14.30
CA LEU A 493 2.31 22.43 13.60
C LEU A 493 1.57 22.82 12.32
N LEU A 494 1.23 21.85 11.47
CA LEU A 494 0.53 22.11 10.21
C LEU A 494 -0.89 22.65 10.43
N ASN A 495 -1.60 22.14 11.43
CA ASN A 495 -2.93 22.62 11.81
C ASN A 495 -2.89 24.06 12.34
N LEU A 496 -1.84 24.46 13.08
CA LEU A 496 -1.62 25.86 13.45
C LEU A 496 -1.39 26.73 12.21
N VAL A 497 -0.56 26.30 11.27
CA VAL A 497 -0.29 27.05 10.03
C VAL A 497 -1.60 27.29 9.27
N LEU A 498 -2.40 26.24 9.04
CA LEU A 498 -3.70 26.33 8.38
C LEU A 498 -4.68 27.26 9.10
N GLU A 499 -4.69 27.23 10.44
CA GLU A 499 -5.50 28.16 11.24
C GLU A 499 -5.08 29.61 11.02
N ARG A 500 -3.78 29.89 11.02
CA ARG A 500 -3.20 31.23 10.84
C ARG A 500 -3.37 31.78 9.42
N GLU A 501 -3.54 30.88 8.45
CA GLU A 501 -3.85 31.18 7.05
C GLU A 501 -5.36 31.25 6.77
N GLY A 502 -6.20 30.96 7.77
CA GLY A 502 -7.66 31.09 7.67
C GLY A 502 -8.35 29.92 6.99
N HIS A 503 -7.69 28.77 6.87
CA HIS A 503 -8.28 27.54 6.35
C HIS A 503 -9.14 26.84 7.42
N GLN A 504 -10.20 26.16 6.99
CA GLN A 504 -11.09 25.40 7.89
C GLN A 504 -10.67 23.93 8.01
N GLU A 505 -9.97 23.43 6.99
CA GLU A 505 -9.49 22.06 6.93
C GLU A 505 -8.34 21.82 7.91
N ARG A 506 -8.27 20.61 8.43
CA ARG A 506 -7.22 20.15 9.33
C ARG A 506 -6.77 18.76 8.91
N TYR A 507 -5.56 18.41 9.30
CA TYR A 507 -5.09 17.04 9.31
C TYR A 507 -5.72 16.32 10.50
N ILE A 508 -6.43 15.22 10.20
CA ILE A 508 -7.20 14.40 11.14
C ILE A 508 -6.60 13.00 11.10
N GLU A 509 -6.15 12.53 12.25
CA GLU A 509 -5.44 11.27 12.38
C GLU A 509 -6.42 10.11 12.62
N LEU A 510 -6.22 9.03 11.86
CA LEU A 510 -7.00 7.80 11.85
C LEU A 510 -6.09 6.63 12.21
N GLU A 511 -6.64 5.68 12.96
CA GLU A 511 -6.04 4.35 13.04
C GLU A 511 -6.41 3.55 11.78
N VAL A 512 -5.39 3.01 11.11
CA VAL A 512 -5.56 2.19 9.91
C VAL A 512 -5.45 0.73 10.34
N GLU A 513 -4.25 0.23 10.56
CA GLU A 513 -4.06 -1.13 11.07
C GLU A 513 -3.16 -1.08 12.30
N THR A 514 -2.97 -2.23 12.96
CA THR A 514 -2.09 -2.29 14.12
C THR A 514 -0.67 -1.90 13.70
N GLY A 515 -0.30 -0.64 13.95
CA GLY A 515 0.97 -0.07 13.54
C GLY A 515 0.90 0.89 12.34
N ASP A 516 -0.24 1.12 11.70
CA ASP A 516 -0.33 2.06 10.58
C ASP A 516 -1.16 3.29 10.95
N CYS A 517 -0.61 4.46 10.64
CA CYS A 517 -1.27 5.75 10.86
C CYS A 517 -1.81 6.29 9.53
N GLY A 518 -3.10 6.63 9.51
CA GLY A 518 -3.73 7.31 8.39
C GLY A 518 -3.95 8.78 8.72
N VAL A 519 -3.65 9.68 7.79
CA VAL A 519 -3.94 11.10 7.97
C VAL A 519 -4.85 11.58 6.87
N VAL A 520 -6.00 12.14 7.26
CA VAL A 520 -7.01 12.72 6.36
C VAL A 520 -6.96 14.24 6.44
N PHE A 521 -7.01 14.93 5.29
CA PHE A 521 -7.15 16.37 5.22
C PHE A 521 -8.59 16.77 4.90
N ALA A 522 -9.32 17.28 5.89
CA ALA A 522 -10.73 17.64 5.74
C ALA A 522 -11.18 18.68 6.78
N VAL A 523 -12.38 19.25 6.61
CA VAL A 523 -13.02 20.08 7.65
C VAL A 523 -13.50 19.18 8.79
N PRO A 524 -12.97 19.31 10.04
CA PRO A 524 -13.28 18.39 11.15
C PRO A 524 -14.78 18.25 11.42
N ASP A 525 -15.51 19.36 11.47
CA ASP A 525 -16.96 19.37 11.74
C ASP A 525 -17.80 18.60 10.71
N LYS A 526 -17.26 18.40 9.51
CA LYS A 526 -17.92 17.65 8.44
C LYS A 526 -17.48 16.18 8.42
N PHE A 527 -16.19 15.94 8.60
CA PHE A 527 -15.59 14.61 8.46
C PHE A 527 -15.74 13.74 9.71
N VAL A 528 -15.49 14.28 10.91
CA VAL A 528 -15.53 13.52 12.17
C VAL A 528 -16.90 12.83 12.40
N PRO A 529 -18.06 13.48 12.13
CA PRO A 529 -19.35 12.79 12.24
C PRO A 529 -19.48 11.60 11.27
N LEU A 530 -18.93 11.71 10.06
CA LEU A 530 -18.91 10.59 9.10
C LEU A 530 -17.97 9.49 9.58
N ALA A 531 -16.75 9.83 10.01
CA ALA A 531 -15.82 8.85 10.56
C ALA A 531 -16.47 8.01 11.68
N LYS A 532 -17.19 8.66 12.60
CA LYS A 532 -17.94 7.97 13.66
C LYS A 532 -19.09 7.12 13.14
N LYS A 533 -19.86 7.62 12.17
CA LYS A 533 -20.98 6.87 11.55
C LYS A 533 -20.50 5.57 10.88
N TYR A 534 -19.36 5.65 10.20
CA TYR A 534 -18.78 4.55 9.42
C TYR A 534 -17.71 3.73 10.16
N LYS A 535 -17.54 3.97 11.48
CA LYS A 535 -16.56 3.27 12.32
C LYS A 535 -15.11 3.41 11.83
N LEU A 536 -14.76 4.56 11.26
CA LEU A 536 -13.36 4.91 11.04
C LEU A 536 -12.76 5.39 12.37
N PRO A 537 -11.84 4.63 12.99
CA PRO A 537 -11.32 4.95 14.31
C PRO A 537 -10.43 6.20 14.24
N LEU A 538 -10.76 7.22 15.03
CA LEU A 538 -9.91 8.39 15.22
C LEU A 538 -8.79 8.01 16.19
N TRP A 539 -7.54 8.37 15.88
CA TRP A 539 -6.38 8.00 16.70
C TRP A 539 -6.55 8.40 18.18
N GLN A 540 -7.05 9.60 18.44
CA GLN A 540 -7.27 10.10 19.80
C GLN A 540 -8.28 9.25 20.60
N ASP A 541 -9.28 8.66 19.93
CA ASP A 541 -10.25 7.79 20.58
C ASP A 541 -9.60 6.45 20.94
N VAL A 542 -8.71 5.94 20.08
CA VAL A 542 -7.93 4.71 20.29
C VAL A 542 -6.93 4.88 21.43
N VAL A 543 -6.20 5.99 21.47
CA VAL A 543 -5.28 6.31 22.57
C VAL A 543 -6.02 6.33 23.90
N LYS A 544 -7.17 7.00 23.98
CA LYS A 544 -8.00 7.03 25.20
C LYS A 544 -8.48 5.64 25.61
N GLN A 545 -8.92 4.82 24.66
CA GLN A 545 -9.33 3.44 24.93
C GLN A 545 -8.18 2.59 25.47
N ASN A 546 -6.99 2.73 24.88
CA ASN A 546 -5.79 2.02 25.32
C ASN A 546 -5.33 2.47 26.71
N GLU A 547 -5.37 3.77 27.00
CA GLU A 547 -5.09 4.30 28.34
C GLU A 547 -6.08 3.79 29.38
N GLU A 548 -7.37 3.75 29.05
CA GLU A 548 -8.40 3.22 29.94
C GLU A 548 -8.23 1.71 30.18
N MET A 549 -7.92 0.94 29.13
CA MET A 549 -7.63 -0.49 29.23
C MET A 549 -6.39 -0.75 30.08
N ALA A 550 -5.31 0.02 29.85
CA ALA A 550 -4.09 -0.07 30.64
C ALA A 550 -4.34 0.28 32.11
N ARG A 551 -5.21 1.26 32.39
CA ARG A 551 -5.66 1.59 33.74
C ARG A 551 -6.41 0.42 34.38
N LYS A 552 -7.40 -0.17 33.70
CA LYS A 552 -8.15 -1.34 34.21
C LYS A 552 -7.24 -2.52 34.51
N LEU A 553 -6.29 -2.83 33.61
CA LEU A 553 -5.31 -3.90 33.81
C LEU A 553 -4.36 -3.64 34.99
N ARG A 554 -4.07 -2.38 35.32
CA ARG A 554 -3.31 -2.03 36.53
C ARG A 554 -4.17 -2.23 37.78
N GLU A 555 -5.42 -1.75 37.75
CA GLU A 555 -6.39 -1.92 38.84
C GLU A 555 -6.72 -3.39 39.13
N GLU A 556 -6.72 -4.28 38.12
CA GLU A 556 -6.93 -5.73 38.30
C GLU A 556 -5.70 -6.47 38.84
N ARG A 557 -4.50 -5.87 38.73
CA ARG A 557 -3.24 -6.45 39.22
C ARG A 557 -2.90 -6.02 40.65
N GLU A 558 -3.49 -4.93 41.12
CA GLU A 558 -3.42 -4.42 42.50
C GLU A 558 -4.49 -5.07 43.38
#